data_AF-A0A9D5GKD2-F1
#
_entry.id   AF-A0A9D5GKD2-F1
#
_cell.length_a   1.000
_cell.length_b   1.000
_cell.length_c   1.000
_cell.angle_alpha   90.00
_cell.angle_beta   90.00
_cell.angle_gamma   90.00
#
_symmetry.space_group_name_H-M   'P 1'
#
loop_
_entity.id
_entity.type
_entity.pdbx_description
1 polymer ?
#
loop_
_entity_poly.entity_id
_entity_poly.type
_entity_poly.pdbx_seq_one_letter_code
_entity_poly.pdbx_strand_id
1 'polypeptide(L)'
;MKVFLWHIHGSWTTAFVQGAHEYLFPVMADRGPDGRGRARTWEWPSTAREVTLEEAAHEDVDVVVLQRPEELHGLAERWLGGRRPGRDVPAVYLEHNAPQGLVCDMKHHAAGRGDLVIVHVTHFNDVFWDVAGTRTRVIEHGIVDPGYRYTGELPRSAVVINEPQRRGRVTGTDLLERFEAEAPIDLFG
;
A
#
# COMPACT_ATOMS: atom_id res chain seq x y z
N MET A 1 14.39 -7.86 10.56
CA MET A 1 14.47 -6.45 10.12
C MET A 1 13.27 -5.72 10.69
N LYS A 2 13.44 -4.46 11.10
CA LYS A 2 12.38 -3.53 11.51
C LYS A 2 11.99 -2.66 10.31
N VAL A 3 10.76 -2.84 9.84
CA VAL A 3 10.17 -2.11 8.72
C VAL A 3 9.21 -1.06 9.26
N PHE A 4 9.46 0.22 8.99
CA PHE A 4 8.56 1.30 9.42
C PHE A 4 7.59 1.67 8.29
N LEU A 5 6.29 1.72 8.56
CA LEU A 5 5.27 2.05 7.56
C LEU A 5 3.94 2.51 8.18
N TRP A 6 3.15 3.27 7.41
CA TRP A 6 1.80 3.68 7.79
C TRP A 6 0.74 2.69 7.34
N HIS A 7 -0.31 2.53 8.15
CA HIS A 7 -1.50 1.76 7.80
C HIS A 7 -2.42 2.56 6.85
N ILE A 8 -2.08 2.54 5.56
CA ILE A 8 -2.82 3.25 4.50
C ILE A 8 -3.80 2.31 3.78
N HIS A 9 -3.32 1.16 3.31
CA HIS A 9 -4.10 0.21 2.49
C HIS A 9 -4.29 -1.12 3.21
N GLY A 10 -5.42 -1.29 3.91
CA GLY A 10 -5.64 -2.39 4.86
C GLY A 10 -5.42 -3.80 4.30
N SER A 11 -5.95 -4.13 3.12
CA SER A 11 -5.78 -5.47 2.51
C SER A 11 -4.32 -5.75 2.13
N TRP A 12 -3.66 -4.80 1.47
CA TRP A 12 -2.24 -4.87 1.13
C TRP A 12 -1.39 -5.04 2.38
N THR A 13 -1.58 -4.17 3.38
CA THR A 13 -0.80 -4.24 4.61
C THR A 13 -1.02 -5.57 5.33
N THR A 14 -2.25 -6.11 5.31
CA THR A 14 -2.55 -7.40 5.94
C THR A 14 -1.76 -8.55 5.32
N ALA A 15 -1.60 -8.57 3.99
CA ALA A 15 -0.74 -9.56 3.34
C ALA A 15 0.75 -9.29 3.63
N PHE A 16 1.16 -8.01 3.59
CA PHE A 16 2.55 -7.60 3.81
C PHE A 16 3.09 -7.99 5.21
N VAL A 17 2.30 -7.78 6.27
CA VAL A 17 2.74 -8.04 7.64
C VAL A 17 2.84 -9.52 8.02
N GLN A 18 2.49 -10.45 7.12
CA GLN A 18 2.65 -11.89 7.35
C GLN A 18 4.10 -12.37 7.18
N GLY A 19 5.00 -11.53 6.65
CA GLY A 19 6.41 -11.89 6.51
C GLY A 19 7.15 -11.97 7.85
N ALA A 20 8.39 -12.47 7.82
CA ALA A 20 9.21 -12.74 9.01
C ALA A 20 9.89 -11.48 9.63
N HIS A 21 9.36 -10.29 9.38
CA HIS A 21 9.93 -9.02 9.87
C HIS A 21 9.11 -8.45 11.04
N GLU A 22 9.67 -7.46 11.71
CA GLU A 22 8.94 -6.60 12.64
C GLU A 22 8.43 -5.36 11.88
N TYR A 23 7.17 -4.98 12.06
CA TYR A 23 6.51 -3.95 11.24
C TYR A 23 5.99 -2.79 12.08
N LEU A 24 6.78 -1.75 12.25
CA LEU A 24 6.45 -0.65 13.15
C LEU A 24 5.39 0.28 12.53
N PHE A 25 4.24 0.40 13.21
CA PHE A 25 3.17 1.29 12.81
C PHE A 25 3.11 2.55 13.68
N PRO A 26 3.25 3.75 13.12
CA PRO A 26 3.09 4.99 13.86
C PRO A 26 1.66 5.10 14.41
N VAL A 27 1.54 5.47 15.69
CA VAL A 27 0.26 5.69 16.35
C VAL A 27 0.23 7.04 17.08
N MET A 28 -0.86 7.78 16.89
CA MET A 28 -1.20 8.99 17.64
C MET A 28 -2.44 8.73 18.50
N ALA A 29 -2.65 9.55 19.53
CA ALA A 29 -3.78 9.40 20.44
C ALA A 29 -5.15 9.48 19.73
N ASP A 30 -5.26 10.34 18.72
CA ASP A 30 -6.46 10.51 17.89
C ASP A 30 -6.59 9.44 16.79
N ARG A 31 -5.53 8.66 16.55
CA ARG A 31 -5.42 7.67 15.46
C ARG A 31 -5.76 8.24 14.08
N GLY A 32 -5.34 9.49 13.86
CA GLY A 32 -5.49 10.19 12.59
C GLY A 32 -4.71 9.57 11.42
N PRO A 33 -4.80 10.16 10.22
CA PRO A 33 -4.18 9.61 9.00
C PRO A 33 -2.66 9.42 9.09
N ASP A 34 -1.97 10.22 9.92
CA ASP A 34 -0.52 10.19 10.07
C ASP A 34 -0.03 9.28 11.20
N GLY A 35 -0.96 8.64 11.91
CA GLY A 35 -0.65 7.77 13.04
C GLY A 35 -1.83 6.90 13.44
N ARG A 36 -2.43 6.19 12.48
CA ARG A 36 -3.61 5.33 12.72
C ARG A 36 -3.30 4.14 13.65
N GLY A 37 -2.05 3.67 13.62
CA GLY A 37 -1.64 2.41 14.23
C GLY A 37 -2.15 1.18 13.46
N ARG A 38 -2.26 0.06 14.17
CA ARG A 38 -2.66 -1.25 13.64
C ARG A 38 -4.15 -1.28 13.25
N ALA A 39 -4.52 -2.29 12.47
CA ALA A 39 -5.92 -2.61 12.25
C ALA A 39 -6.66 -2.86 13.58
N ARG A 40 -7.90 -2.36 13.69
CA ARG A 40 -8.77 -2.54 14.87
C ARG A 40 -9.92 -3.50 14.64
N THR A 41 -10.19 -3.85 13.38
CA THR A 41 -11.32 -4.66 12.92
C THR A 41 -10.93 -6.09 12.57
N TRP A 42 -9.64 -6.40 12.53
CA TRP A 42 -9.08 -7.74 12.34
C TRP A 42 -7.70 -7.81 13.00
N GLU A 43 -7.21 -9.02 13.20
CA GLU A 43 -5.93 -9.25 13.87
C GLU A 43 -4.77 -9.27 12.88
N TRP A 44 -3.70 -8.56 13.25
CA TRP A 44 -2.39 -8.71 12.63
C TRP A 44 -1.47 -9.51 13.55
N PRO A 45 -0.40 -10.12 13.03
CA PRO A 45 0.61 -10.78 13.85
C PRO A 45 1.17 -9.85 14.95
N SER A 46 1.65 -10.45 16.04
CA SER A 46 2.30 -9.71 17.13
C SER A 46 3.55 -8.96 16.67
N THR A 47 4.19 -9.43 15.59
CA THR A 47 5.34 -8.77 14.94
C THR A 47 5.00 -7.41 14.35
N ALA A 48 3.71 -7.06 14.16
CA ALA A 48 3.37 -5.71 13.74
C ALA A 48 3.60 -4.67 14.87
N ARG A 49 2.97 -4.58 16.02
CA ARG A 49 3.18 -3.47 17.02
C ARG A 49 3.08 -2.00 16.54
N GLU A 50 2.60 -1.18 17.47
CA GLU A 50 2.47 0.26 17.30
C GLU A 50 3.66 0.95 17.97
N VAL A 51 4.04 2.12 17.46
CA VAL A 51 5.06 2.98 18.04
C VAL A 51 4.58 4.43 18.06
N THR A 52 4.79 5.10 19.18
CA THR A 52 4.59 6.55 19.31
C THR A 52 5.70 7.31 18.59
N LEU A 53 5.53 8.63 18.44
CA LEU A 53 6.52 9.49 17.81
C LEU A 53 7.88 9.42 18.52
N GLU A 54 7.87 9.41 19.85
CA GLU A 54 9.08 9.34 20.67
C GLU A 54 9.76 7.97 20.54
N GLU A 55 9.01 6.88 20.59
CA GLU A 55 9.55 5.53 20.42
C GLU A 55 10.16 5.36 19.02
N ALA A 56 9.42 5.74 17.95
CA ALA A 56 9.87 5.63 16.57
C ALA A 56 11.19 6.37 16.30
N ALA A 57 11.42 7.51 16.94
CA ALA A 57 12.66 8.27 16.81
C ALA A 57 13.89 7.48 17.30
N HIS A 58 13.71 6.57 18.27
CA HIS A 58 14.77 5.78 18.89
C HIS A 58 14.87 4.35 18.33
N GLU A 59 13.95 3.93 17.47
CA GLU A 59 13.97 2.59 16.87
C GLU A 59 15.07 2.45 15.82
N ASP A 60 15.77 1.31 15.82
CA ASP A 60 16.71 0.90 14.78
C ASP A 60 15.97 0.42 13.52
N VAL A 61 15.33 1.35 12.81
CA VAL A 61 14.59 1.08 11.58
C VAL A 61 15.57 0.70 10.45
N ASP A 62 15.42 -0.51 9.91
CA ASP A 62 16.24 -1.01 8.82
C ASP A 62 15.78 -0.46 7.46
N VAL A 63 14.48 -0.22 7.30
CA VAL A 63 13.87 0.32 6.08
C VAL A 63 12.53 0.97 6.36
N VAL A 64 12.24 2.07 5.65
CA VAL A 64 10.91 2.71 5.65
C VAL A 64 10.18 2.50 4.33
N VAL A 65 8.89 2.15 4.42
CA VAL A 65 7.98 2.05 3.28
C VAL A 65 7.08 3.29 3.26
N LEU A 66 7.36 4.18 2.33
CA LEU A 66 6.57 5.38 2.03
C LEU A 66 5.45 5.00 1.05
N GLN A 67 4.26 5.56 1.22
CA GLN A 67 3.07 5.28 0.42
C GLN A 67 2.33 6.56 0.02
N ARG A 68 2.72 7.71 0.59
CA ARG A 68 2.10 9.01 0.34
C ARG A 68 3.14 10.12 0.14
N PRO A 69 2.81 11.21 -0.56
CA PRO A 69 3.70 12.34 -0.74
C PRO A 69 4.16 12.98 0.58
N GLU A 70 3.28 13.08 1.58
CA GLU A 70 3.60 13.72 2.85
C GLU A 70 4.68 12.95 3.63
N GLU A 71 4.66 11.62 3.53
CA GLU A 71 5.67 10.71 4.10
C GLU A 71 7.05 10.99 3.51
N LEU A 72 7.13 11.15 2.19
CA LEU A 72 8.34 11.52 1.48
C LEU A 72 8.80 12.96 1.79
N HIS A 73 7.86 13.89 1.94
CA HIS A 73 8.12 15.33 2.13
C HIS A 73 8.20 15.72 3.61
N GLY A 74 8.81 14.85 4.42
CA GLY A 74 9.26 15.18 5.77
C GLY A 74 8.45 14.57 6.91
N LEU A 75 7.28 13.96 6.66
CA LEU A 75 6.59 13.25 7.74
C LEU A 75 7.44 12.07 8.25
N ALA A 76 8.03 11.27 7.37
CA ALA A 76 8.90 10.17 7.79
C ALA A 76 10.14 10.65 8.54
N GLU A 77 10.77 11.74 8.08
CA GLU A 77 11.93 12.33 8.76
C GLU A 77 11.57 12.79 10.18
N ARG A 78 10.40 13.41 10.38
CA ARG A 78 9.91 13.78 11.72
C ARG A 78 9.71 12.56 12.62
N TRP A 79 9.12 11.49 12.09
CA TRP A 79 8.89 10.26 12.86
C TRP A 79 10.17 9.50 13.20
N LEU A 80 11.18 9.58 12.34
CA LEU A 80 12.45 8.86 12.50
C LEU A 80 13.54 9.70 13.19
N GLY A 81 13.16 10.74 13.95
CA GLY A 81 14.09 11.54 14.74
C GLY A 81 15.06 12.37 13.89
N GLY A 82 14.64 12.82 12.71
CA GLY A 82 15.48 13.58 11.77
C GLY A 82 16.27 12.73 10.78
N ARG A 83 16.18 11.39 10.85
CA ARG A 83 16.80 10.51 9.85
C ARG A 83 16.04 10.61 8.53
N ARG A 84 16.74 10.95 7.45
CA ARG A 84 16.15 11.18 6.12
C ARG A 84 15.98 9.87 5.35
N PRO A 85 14.76 9.53 4.91
CA PRO A 85 14.52 8.40 4.03
C PRO A 85 15.34 8.46 2.74
N GLY A 86 15.98 7.35 2.38
CA GLY A 86 16.85 7.19 1.22
C GLY A 86 18.32 7.56 1.47
N ARG A 87 18.62 8.31 2.54
CA ARG A 87 19.98 8.75 2.88
C ARG A 87 20.50 8.16 4.18
N ASP A 88 19.78 8.40 5.27
CA ASP A 88 20.17 7.96 6.60
C ASP A 88 19.49 6.63 6.98
N VAL A 89 18.34 6.33 6.35
CA VAL A 89 17.61 5.05 6.45
C VAL A 89 17.18 4.62 5.04
N PRO A 90 17.41 3.37 4.61
CA PRO A 90 16.91 2.85 3.34
C PRO A 90 15.40 3.08 3.18
N ALA A 91 14.96 3.46 1.99
CA ALA A 91 13.56 3.80 1.75
C ALA A 91 13.03 3.27 0.43
N VAL A 92 11.80 2.78 0.48
CA VAL A 92 11.01 2.35 -0.66
C VAL A 92 9.76 3.23 -0.74
N TYR A 93 9.43 3.70 -1.93
CA TYR A 93 8.13 4.33 -2.19
C TYR A 93 7.21 3.32 -2.87
N LEU A 94 6.19 2.87 -2.16
CA LEU A 94 5.18 1.94 -2.66
C LEU A 94 4.03 2.70 -3.30
N GLU A 95 3.89 2.56 -4.61
CA GLU A 95 2.83 3.19 -5.40
C GLU A 95 1.69 2.22 -5.68
N HIS A 96 0.55 2.51 -5.05
CA HIS A 96 -0.68 1.72 -5.15
C HIS A 96 -1.52 2.09 -6.37
N ASN A 97 -1.50 3.36 -6.77
CA ASN A 97 -2.44 3.92 -7.72
C ASN A 97 -1.81 4.20 -9.07
N ALA A 98 -2.60 3.99 -10.12
CA ALA A 98 -2.31 4.57 -11.42
C ALA A 98 -2.42 6.11 -11.34
N PRO A 99 -1.72 6.85 -12.21
CA PRO A 99 -1.92 8.29 -12.34
C PRO A 99 -3.40 8.62 -12.62
N GLN A 100 -3.97 9.59 -11.90
CA GLN A 100 -5.42 9.90 -11.95
C GLN A 100 -5.78 11.18 -12.72
N GLY A 101 -4.82 11.81 -13.39
CA GLY A 101 -4.97 13.06 -14.15
C GLY A 101 -4.60 12.90 -15.63
N LEU A 102 -4.20 14.01 -16.26
CA LEU A 102 -3.63 13.97 -17.61
C LEU A 102 -2.29 13.23 -17.55
N VAL A 103 -2.32 11.93 -17.88
CA VAL A 103 -1.19 11.00 -17.70
C VAL A 103 0.11 11.54 -18.29
N CYS A 104 0.05 12.18 -19.47
CA CYS A 104 1.22 12.75 -20.15
C CYS A 104 1.94 13.85 -19.35
N ASP A 105 1.23 14.49 -18.41
CA ASP A 105 1.74 15.59 -17.59
C ASP A 105 2.06 15.13 -16.16
N MET A 106 1.74 13.88 -15.81
CA MET A 106 1.86 13.38 -14.44
C MET A 106 3.24 12.81 -14.17
N LYS A 107 3.98 13.53 -13.32
CA LYS A 107 5.24 13.09 -12.75
C LYS A 107 5.02 12.46 -11.37
N HIS A 108 5.65 11.33 -11.12
CA HIS A 108 5.56 10.64 -9.83
C HIS A 108 6.22 11.46 -8.70
N HIS A 109 5.68 11.37 -7.49
CA HIS A 109 6.15 12.16 -6.34
C HIS A 109 7.62 11.90 -5.97
N ALA A 110 8.10 10.67 -6.20
CA ALA A 110 9.49 10.26 -6.01
C ALA A 110 10.35 10.31 -7.29
N ALA A 111 9.89 10.99 -8.34
CA ALA A 111 10.61 11.02 -9.62
C ALA A 111 11.95 11.78 -9.54
N GLY A 112 12.99 11.22 -10.17
CA GLY A 112 14.36 11.76 -10.14
C GLY A 112 15.12 11.55 -8.82
N ARG A 113 14.55 10.82 -7.85
CA ARG A 113 15.19 10.45 -6.59
C ARG A 113 16.05 9.18 -6.77
N GLY A 114 17.34 9.37 -7.04
CA GLY A 114 18.31 8.26 -7.16
C GLY A 114 18.56 7.50 -5.85
N ASP A 115 18.18 8.07 -4.71
CA ASP A 115 18.33 7.53 -3.37
C ASP A 115 17.15 6.63 -2.93
N LEU A 116 16.14 6.44 -3.80
CA LEU A 116 14.97 5.62 -3.54
C LEU A 116 14.82 4.47 -4.55
N VAL A 117 13.92 3.55 -4.22
CA VAL A 117 13.30 2.60 -5.17
C VAL A 117 11.80 2.80 -5.11
N ILE A 118 11.16 2.95 -6.28
CA ILE A 118 9.70 2.94 -6.38
C ILE A 118 9.25 1.51 -6.62
N VAL A 119 8.35 1.01 -5.78
CA VAL A 119 7.68 -0.29 -5.98
C VAL A 119 6.28 -0.01 -6.46
N HIS A 120 5.96 -0.44 -7.67
CA HIS A 120 4.61 -0.39 -8.22
C HIS A 120 3.88 -1.70 -7.93
N VAL A 121 2.61 -1.62 -7.52
CA VAL A 121 1.80 -2.82 -7.27
C VAL A 121 1.20 -3.42 -8.54
N THR A 122 1.39 -2.78 -9.70
CA THR A 122 1.00 -3.30 -11.01
C THR A 122 2.05 -2.94 -12.06
N HIS A 123 2.12 -3.76 -13.11
CA HIS A 123 2.89 -3.43 -14.31
C HIS A 123 2.35 -2.20 -15.05
N PHE A 124 1.05 -1.91 -14.93
CA PHE A 124 0.45 -0.72 -15.52
C PHE A 124 1.02 0.56 -14.88
N ASN A 125 1.08 0.61 -13.54
CA ASN A 125 1.60 1.77 -12.83
C ASN A 125 3.07 2.06 -13.19
N ASP A 126 3.89 1.01 -13.32
CA ASP A 126 5.32 1.11 -13.70
C ASP A 126 5.52 1.71 -15.09
N VAL A 127 4.60 1.45 -16.02
CA VAL A 127 4.64 2.02 -17.38
C VAL A 127 4.09 3.46 -17.41
N PHE A 128 3.02 3.73 -16.65
CA PHE A 128 2.25 4.97 -16.79
C PHE A 128 2.77 6.14 -15.94
N TRP A 129 3.52 5.87 -14.87
CA TRP A 129 4.15 6.91 -14.09
C TRP A 129 5.45 7.41 -14.74
N ASP A 130 5.58 8.72 -14.97
CA ASP A 130 6.90 9.32 -15.23
C ASP A 130 7.70 9.39 -13.92
N VAL A 131 8.64 8.46 -13.77
CA VAL A 131 9.54 8.36 -12.61
C VAL A 131 10.86 9.11 -12.81
N ALA A 132 11.08 9.78 -13.95
CA ALA A 132 12.28 10.54 -14.30
C ALA A 132 13.60 9.84 -13.91
N GLY A 133 13.72 8.55 -14.21
CA GLY A 133 14.93 7.76 -13.99
C GLY A 133 15.12 7.21 -12.55
N THR A 134 14.17 7.41 -11.63
CA THR A 134 14.17 6.69 -10.35
C THR A 134 14.04 5.19 -10.60
N ARG A 135 14.79 4.38 -9.84
CA ARG A 135 14.75 2.91 -9.97
C ARG A 135 13.36 2.38 -9.62
N THR A 136 12.82 1.49 -10.45
CA THR A 136 11.52 0.85 -10.22
C THR A 136 11.61 -0.67 -10.08
N ARG A 137 10.61 -1.24 -9.39
CA ARG A 137 10.30 -2.66 -9.34
C ARG A 137 8.79 -2.84 -9.31
N VAL A 138 8.32 -3.96 -9.86
CA VAL A 138 6.93 -4.38 -9.72
C VAL A 138 6.85 -5.51 -8.70
N ILE A 139 6.02 -5.33 -7.68
CA ILE A 139 5.66 -6.37 -6.72
C ILE A 139 4.15 -6.32 -6.58
N GLU A 140 3.48 -7.29 -7.17
CA GLU A 140 2.03 -7.33 -7.21
C GLU A 140 1.41 -7.50 -5.83
N HIS A 141 0.14 -7.08 -5.71
CA HIS A 141 -0.60 -7.22 -4.46
C HIS A 141 -0.78 -8.71 -4.12
N GLY A 142 -0.18 -9.14 -3.00
CA GLY A 142 -0.37 -10.49 -2.48
C GLY A 142 -1.71 -10.63 -1.74
N ILE A 143 -2.22 -11.86 -1.68
CA ILE A 143 -3.29 -12.24 -0.75
C ILE A 143 -2.74 -13.31 0.20
N VAL A 144 -3.25 -13.33 1.44
CA VAL A 144 -2.94 -14.44 2.35
C VAL A 144 -3.61 -15.68 1.78
N ASP A 145 -2.83 -16.71 1.45
CA ASP A 145 -3.33 -17.94 0.84
C ASP A 145 -4.27 -18.67 1.83
N PRO A 146 -5.59 -18.72 1.57
CA PRO A 146 -6.53 -19.41 2.45
C PRO A 146 -6.53 -20.94 2.22
N GLY A 147 -5.70 -21.43 1.29
CA GLY A 147 -5.72 -22.78 0.75
C GLY A 147 -6.79 -22.99 -0.33
N TYR A 148 -6.85 -24.20 -0.88
CA TYR A 148 -7.85 -24.60 -1.87
C TYR A 148 -9.24 -24.73 -1.24
N ARG A 149 -9.98 -23.62 -1.16
CA ARG A 149 -11.36 -23.57 -0.64
C ARG A 149 -12.44 -23.56 -1.73
N TYR A 150 -12.05 -23.40 -3.00
CA TYR A 150 -12.98 -23.35 -4.11
C TYR A 150 -13.44 -24.77 -4.49
N THR A 151 -14.74 -25.04 -4.42
CA THR A 151 -15.34 -26.33 -4.77
C THR A 151 -15.94 -26.37 -6.19
N GLY A 152 -16.21 -25.21 -6.80
CA GLY A 152 -16.85 -25.12 -8.11
C GLY A 152 -18.34 -25.44 -8.14
N GLU A 153 -18.98 -25.60 -6.97
CA GLU A 153 -20.39 -26.01 -6.87
C GLU A 153 -21.39 -24.86 -7.15
N LEU A 154 -20.93 -23.61 -7.07
CA LEU A 154 -21.75 -22.44 -7.39
C LEU A 154 -21.49 -21.99 -8.83
N PRO A 155 -22.48 -22.05 -9.74
CA PRO A 155 -22.34 -21.60 -11.13
C PRO A 155 -22.43 -20.07 -11.21
N ARG A 156 -21.51 -19.38 -10.53
CA ARG A 156 -21.47 -17.93 -10.37
C ARG A 156 -20.04 -17.43 -10.50
N SER A 157 -19.89 -16.22 -11.03
CA SER A 157 -18.61 -15.51 -11.08
C SER A 157 -18.45 -14.65 -9.82
N ALA A 158 -17.27 -14.66 -9.21
CA ALA A 158 -16.95 -13.75 -8.12
C ALA A 158 -16.19 -12.54 -8.69
N VAL A 159 -16.64 -11.34 -8.34
CA VAL A 159 -15.94 -10.09 -8.67
C VAL A 159 -15.55 -9.38 -7.38
N VAL A 160 -14.26 -9.05 -7.24
CA VAL A 160 -13.74 -8.38 -6.06
C VAL A 160 -13.28 -6.98 -6.46
N ILE A 161 -13.99 -5.97 -5.99
CA ILE A 161 -13.71 -4.57 -6.30
C ILE A 161 -13.69 -3.80 -4.99
N ASN A 162 -12.62 -3.07 -4.70
CA ASN A 162 -12.54 -2.23 -3.51
C ASN A 162 -13.47 -1.00 -3.65
N GLU A 163 -14.48 -0.89 -2.78
CA GLU A 163 -15.46 0.21 -2.74
C GLU A 163 -16.14 0.49 -4.10
N PRO A 164 -16.81 -0.50 -4.70
CA PRO A 164 -17.25 -0.47 -6.09
C PRO A 164 -18.21 0.70 -6.37
N GLN A 165 -19.12 0.97 -5.43
CA GLN A 165 -20.07 2.07 -5.53
C GLN A 165 -19.39 3.44 -5.48
N ARG A 166 -18.37 3.61 -4.63
CA ARG A 166 -17.65 4.87 -4.45
C ARG A 166 -16.70 5.16 -5.61
N ARG A 167 -16.03 4.12 -6.14
CA ARG A 167 -14.95 4.27 -7.13
C ARG A 167 -15.42 4.14 -8.58
N GLY A 168 -16.56 3.50 -8.83
CA GLY A 168 -17.21 3.45 -10.14
C GLY A 168 -16.28 2.96 -11.26
N ARG A 169 -16.21 3.72 -12.35
CA ARG A 169 -15.42 3.37 -13.55
C ARG A 169 -13.93 3.18 -13.28
N VAL A 170 -13.34 3.87 -12.29
CA VAL A 170 -11.91 3.74 -11.95
C VAL A 170 -11.56 2.29 -11.60
N THR A 171 -12.51 1.56 -11.04
CA THR A 171 -12.37 0.14 -10.68
C THR A 171 -13.17 -0.78 -11.60
N GLY A 172 -13.67 -0.28 -12.72
CA GLY A 172 -14.46 -1.05 -13.68
C GLY A 172 -15.83 -1.50 -13.16
N THR A 173 -16.39 -0.83 -12.13
CA THR A 173 -17.70 -1.19 -11.59
C THR A 173 -18.80 -1.06 -12.65
N ASP A 174 -18.67 -0.13 -13.59
CA ASP A 174 -19.60 0.06 -14.70
C ASP A 174 -19.56 -1.08 -15.74
N LEU A 175 -18.59 -1.99 -15.65
CA LEU A 175 -18.50 -3.18 -16.49
C LEU A 175 -19.32 -4.37 -15.93
N LEU A 176 -19.78 -4.29 -14.68
CA LEU A 176 -20.49 -5.41 -14.03
C LEU A 176 -21.77 -5.79 -14.75
N GLU A 177 -22.56 -4.81 -15.20
CA GLU A 177 -23.79 -5.04 -15.98
C GLU A 177 -23.52 -5.82 -17.26
N ARG A 178 -22.37 -5.57 -17.90
CA ARG A 178 -21.96 -6.27 -19.11
C ARG A 178 -21.58 -7.73 -18.82
N PHE A 179 -20.93 -7.98 -17.68
CA PHE A 179 -20.53 -9.34 -17.31
C PHE A 179 -21.71 -10.17 -16.79
N GLU A 180 -22.68 -9.53 -16.13
CA GLU A 180 -23.89 -10.19 -15.62
C GLU A 180 -24.76 -10.77 -16.74
N ALA A 181 -24.66 -10.22 -17.96
CA ALA A 181 -25.31 -10.76 -19.15
C ALA A 181 -24.79 -12.17 -19.55
N GLU A 182 -23.58 -12.54 -19.13
CA GLU A 182 -22.95 -13.83 -19.47
C GLU A 182 -23.09 -14.86 -18.35
N ALA A 183 -22.97 -14.44 -17.08
CA ALA A 183 -23.13 -15.31 -15.92
C ALA A 183 -23.53 -14.51 -14.68
N PRO A 184 -24.26 -15.11 -13.71
CA PRO A 184 -24.57 -14.44 -12.45
C PRO A 184 -23.29 -14.07 -11.68
N ILE A 185 -23.28 -12.87 -11.08
CA ILE A 185 -22.12 -12.33 -10.37
C ILE A 185 -22.43 -12.16 -8.89
N ASP A 186 -21.45 -12.50 -8.05
CA ASP A 186 -21.38 -12.09 -6.65
C ASP A 186 -20.27 -11.04 -6.50
N LEU A 187 -20.66 -9.83 -6.09
CA LEU A 187 -19.76 -8.71 -5.87
C LEU A 187 -19.29 -8.66 -4.41
N PHE A 188 -17.97 -8.56 -4.23
CA PHE A 188 -17.32 -8.40 -2.94
C PHE A 188 -16.48 -7.12 -2.90
N GLY A 189 -16.73 -6.26 -1.90
CA GLY A 189 -15.90 -5.10 -1.54
C GLY A 189 -16.63 -3.78 -1.48
#